data_AF-A0A328D6T0-F1
#
_entry.id   AF-A0A328D6T0-F1
#
_cell.length_a   1.000
_cell.length_b   1.000
_cell.length_c   1.000
_cell.angle_alpha   90.00
_cell.angle_beta   90.00
_cell.angle_gamma   90.00
#
_symmetry.space_group_name_H-M   'P 1'
#
loop_
_entity.id
_entity.type
_entity.pdbx_description
1 polymer ?
#
loop_
_entity_poly.entity_id
_entity_poly.type
_entity_poly.pdbx_seq_one_letter_code
_entity_poly.pdbx_strand_id
1 'polypeptide(L)'
;MERNLSDHTSAHARIQQLERERDDLHKDIEQLCLQQGGPGYLGVATRMHLHRTAALEQEIENLKKKLTECSRENENLQEELSQAYRIKSQLADLHNAEVSKNIEAEKQLKFFQGCVASAFAERDTAVLEAEKAKEKEEFNSREFYKLQESFEKLSSELLEEKKLTASIQSDLSKRSRQLEVFREIVNKFYGIRQHALEDNEDACWEDKCECLLHDSSEMWRFKSDEETSISYTSSLELEVETLRSSLGNLQNKLKVGLEIENHLKNKVRDLEKQKVHVENKIMAGMSMLRDFHSQFRISITSMLDEGFLQIRSELHAVEEKFRQLDLNVESDFTSQQVDDLNETECRDVHINTESNAESNTKRDDPNPSRSAAIETSETSDALALALQEKVATLLLLSQEEERHLLERNMNAALQKRIVELQRNLLQVTTEKVKALMELAQLKQEYQLLLQKGDQDIIQGRHHSEIEGKKAVQDGEGRLKNMLKRTYLRRWGGTLHSEVNDAESHGLDIARSEQYFCLQVCSLMYL
;
A
#
# COMPACT_ATOMS: atom_id res chain seq x y z
N MET A 1 -119.66 70.62 -64.73
CA MET A 1 -118.85 70.90 -65.93
C MET A 1 -117.93 72.14 -65.78
N GLU A 2 -117.70 72.69 -64.57
CA GLU A 2 -116.80 73.85 -64.38
C GLU A 2 -115.44 73.52 -63.71
N ARG A 3 -115.26 72.33 -63.10
CA ARG A 3 -113.95 71.91 -62.53
C ARG A 3 -112.91 71.53 -63.61
N ASN A 4 -113.33 70.93 -64.72
CA ASN A 4 -112.40 70.44 -65.76
C ASN A 4 -111.77 71.55 -66.62
N LEU A 5 -112.33 72.76 -66.69
CA LEU A 5 -111.70 73.88 -67.39
C LEU A 5 -110.64 74.60 -66.53
N SER A 6 -110.85 74.68 -65.21
CA SER A 6 -109.88 75.25 -64.24
C SER A 6 -108.65 74.36 -64.05
N ASP A 7 -108.85 73.04 -64.06
CA ASP A 7 -107.74 72.09 -64.00
C ASP A 7 -106.94 72.09 -65.32
N HIS A 8 -107.60 72.30 -66.47
CA HIS A 8 -106.90 72.44 -67.75
C HIS A 8 -106.06 73.73 -67.86
N THR A 9 -106.55 74.86 -67.35
CA THR A 9 -105.80 76.12 -67.37
C THR A 9 -104.65 76.14 -66.35
N SER A 10 -104.84 75.54 -65.17
CA SER A 10 -103.75 75.37 -64.18
C SER A 10 -102.69 74.36 -64.64
N ALA A 11 -103.09 73.25 -65.26
CA ALA A 11 -102.18 72.31 -65.88
C ALA A 11 -101.39 72.96 -67.03
N HIS A 12 -102.05 73.77 -67.87
CA HIS A 12 -101.39 74.48 -68.97
C HIS A 12 -100.40 75.56 -68.46
N ALA A 13 -100.72 76.26 -67.37
CA ALA A 13 -99.80 77.19 -66.72
C ALA A 13 -98.59 76.48 -66.09
N ARG A 14 -98.81 75.31 -65.47
CA ARG A 14 -97.74 74.48 -64.92
C ARG A 14 -96.82 73.93 -66.01
N ILE A 15 -97.38 73.51 -67.14
CA ILE A 15 -96.60 73.09 -68.31
C ILE A 15 -95.73 74.25 -68.82
N GLN A 16 -96.29 75.45 -69.02
CA GLN A 16 -95.50 76.61 -69.44
C GLN A 16 -94.41 77.02 -68.45
N GLN A 17 -94.65 76.83 -67.15
CA GLN A 17 -93.63 77.10 -66.13
C GLN A 17 -92.51 76.05 -66.17
N LEU A 18 -92.86 74.77 -66.30
CA LEU A 18 -91.88 73.69 -66.46
C LEU A 18 -91.11 73.82 -67.77
N GLU A 19 -91.73 74.32 -68.84
CA GLU A 19 -91.06 74.64 -70.10
C GLU A 19 -90.04 75.76 -69.90
N ARG A 20 -90.40 76.84 -69.19
CA ARG A 20 -89.45 77.91 -68.83
C ARG A 20 -88.32 77.42 -67.93
N GLU A 21 -88.61 76.65 -66.88
CA GLU A 21 -87.59 76.07 -65.99
C GLU A 21 -86.67 75.11 -66.76
N ARG A 22 -87.21 74.32 -67.69
CA ARG A 22 -86.43 73.44 -68.57
C ARG A 22 -85.57 74.22 -69.55
N ASP A 23 -86.07 75.33 -70.10
CA ASP A 23 -85.32 76.18 -71.02
C ASP A 23 -84.21 76.96 -70.29
N ASP A 24 -84.46 77.42 -69.07
CA ASP A 24 -83.46 78.10 -68.24
C ASP A 24 -82.41 77.11 -67.73
N LEU A 25 -82.80 75.89 -67.32
CA LEU A 25 -81.86 74.82 -67.02
C LEU A 25 -81.04 74.40 -68.24
N HIS A 26 -81.64 74.39 -69.43
CA HIS A 26 -80.88 74.16 -70.66
C HIS A 26 -79.83 75.25 -70.89
N LYS A 27 -80.18 76.53 -70.70
CA LYS A 27 -79.21 77.63 -70.82
C LYS A 27 -78.09 77.54 -69.79
N ASP A 28 -78.40 77.17 -68.54
CA ASP A 28 -77.40 76.99 -67.49
C ASP A 28 -76.44 75.83 -67.79
N ILE A 29 -76.98 74.70 -68.29
CA ILE A 29 -76.18 73.56 -68.75
C ILE A 29 -75.34 73.95 -69.95
N GLU A 30 -75.89 74.67 -70.93
CA GLU A 30 -75.15 75.18 -72.08
C GLU A 30 -74.04 76.15 -71.65
N GLN A 31 -74.29 77.02 -70.65
CA GLN A 31 -73.30 77.93 -70.11
C GLN A 31 -72.18 77.21 -69.37
N LEU A 32 -72.51 76.17 -68.57
CA LEU A 32 -71.52 75.29 -67.94
C LEU A 32 -70.72 74.51 -68.99
N CYS A 33 -71.35 73.97 -70.03
CA CYS A 33 -70.68 73.28 -71.13
C CYS A 33 -69.83 74.22 -71.98
N LEU A 34 -70.20 75.49 -72.16
CA LEU A 34 -69.37 76.49 -72.82
C LEU A 34 -68.18 76.92 -71.95
N GLN A 35 -68.36 77.05 -70.64
CA GLN A 35 -67.28 77.32 -69.68
C GLN A 35 -66.31 76.14 -69.54
N GLN A 36 -66.82 74.91 -69.56
CA GLN A 36 -66.03 73.68 -69.50
C GLN A 36 -65.49 73.23 -70.86
N GLY A 37 -66.10 73.69 -71.96
CA GLY A 37 -65.71 73.40 -73.35
C GLY A 37 -64.70 74.39 -73.92
N GLY A 38 -64.43 75.51 -73.24
CA GLY A 38 -63.36 76.43 -73.59
C GLY A 38 -61.96 75.82 -73.37
N PRO A 39 -60.93 76.20 -74.15
CA PRO A 39 -59.57 75.66 -74.04
C PRO A 39 -58.95 75.72 -72.63
N GLY A 40 -59.42 76.65 -71.78
CA GLY A 40 -58.90 76.86 -70.42
C GLY A 40 -59.30 75.79 -69.39
N TYR A 41 -60.54 75.28 -69.40
CA TYR A 41 -61.00 74.29 -68.41
C TYR A 41 -60.36 72.91 -68.64
N LEU A 42 -60.33 72.46 -69.90
CA LEU A 42 -59.63 71.24 -70.29
C LEU A 42 -58.16 71.31 -69.86
N GLY A 43 -57.48 72.44 -70.07
CA GLY A 43 -56.10 72.65 -69.62
C GLY A 43 -55.91 72.64 -68.09
N VAL A 44 -56.88 73.05 -67.29
CA VAL A 44 -56.82 72.96 -65.81
C VAL A 44 -57.07 71.53 -65.33
N ALA A 45 -58.11 70.86 -65.83
CA ALA A 45 -58.41 69.47 -65.50
C ALA A 45 -57.23 68.54 -65.89
N THR A 46 -56.69 68.69 -67.11
CA THR A 46 -55.51 67.94 -67.55
C THR A 46 -54.28 68.22 -66.67
N ARG A 47 -54.04 69.47 -66.25
CA ARG A 47 -52.93 69.77 -65.31
C ARG A 47 -53.12 69.13 -63.94
N MET A 48 -54.32 69.15 -63.38
CA MET A 48 -54.62 68.48 -62.11
C MET A 48 -54.45 66.97 -62.22
N HIS A 49 -54.94 66.36 -63.30
CA HIS A 49 -54.74 64.93 -63.57
C HIS A 49 -53.26 64.58 -63.73
N LEU A 50 -52.51 65.32 -64.54
CA LEU A 50 -51.07 65.10 -64.72
C LEU A 50 -50.30 65.27 -63.41
N HIS A 51 -50.61 66.28 -62.60
CA HIS A 51 -49.97 66.46 -61.30
C HIS A 51 -50.29 65.30 -60.34
N ARG A 52 -51.55 64.86 -60.28
CA ARG A 52 -51.95 63.70 -59.47
C ARG A 52 -51.26 62.42 -59.95
N THR A 53 -51.18 62.20 -61.26
CA THR A 53 -50.45 61.07 -61.85
C THR A 53 -48.98 61.11 -61.49
N ALA A 54 -48.30 62.25 -61.63
CA ALA A 54 -46.89 62.40 -61.26
C ALA A 54 -46.64 62.20 -59.75
N ALA A 55 -47.55 62.68 -58.89
CA ALA A 55 -47.46 62.47 -57.44
C ALA A 55 -47.62 60.98 -57.08
N LEU A 56 -48.58 60.29 -57.72
CA LEU A 56 -48.77 58.85 -57.54
C LEU A 56 -47.61 58.03 -58.10
N GLU A 57 -47.04 58.42 -59.24
CA GLU A 57 -45.84 57.78 -59.81
C GLU A 57 -44.64 57.91 -58.86
N GLN A 58 -44.44 59.08 -58.27
CA GLN A 58 -43.40 59.29 -57.27
C GLN A 58 -43.64 58.48 -56.00
N GLU A 59 -44.88 58.38 -55.53
CA GLU A 59 -45.24 57.56 -54.38
C GLU A 59 -45.01 56.07 -54.66
N ILE A 60 -45.41 55.59 -55.84
CA ILE A 60 -45.15 54.22 -56.31
C ILE A 60 -43.65 53.95 -56.34
N GLU A 61 -42.84 54.87 -56.86
CA GLU A 61 -41.40 54.71 -56.92
C GLU A 61 -40.76 54.71 -55.53
N ASN A 62 -41.23 55.57 -54.62
CA ASN A 62 -40.79 55.57 -53.23
C ASN A 62 -41.16 54.27 -52.51
N LEU A 63 -42.37 53.75 -52.72
CA LEU A 63 -42.82 52.48 -52.15
C LEU A 63 -42.02 51.30 -52.71
N LYS A 64 -41.69 51.30 -54.00
CA LYS A 64 -40.79 50.30 -54.60
C LYS A 64 -39.41 50.31 -53.95
N LYS A 65 -38.82 51.50 -53.76
CA LYS A 65 -37.51 51.63 -53.07
C LYS A 65 -37.56 51.07 -51.65
N LYS A 66 -38.58 51.45 -50.87
CA LYS A 66 -38.79 50.90 -49.52
C LYS A 66 -39.00 49.38 -49.54
N LEU A 67 -39.73 48.85 -50.52
CA LEU A 67 -39.92 47.40 -50.67
C LEU A 67 -38.58 46.69 -50.96
N THR A 68 -37.75 47.25 -51.84
CA THR A 68 -36.42 46.67 -52.12
C THR A 68 -35.48 46.74 -50.92
N GLU A 69 -35.54 47.83 -50.15
CA GLU A 69 -34.76 47.99 -48.92
C GLU A 69 -35.19 46.99 -47.84
N CYS A 70 -36.51 46.87 -47.62
CA CYS A 70 -37.09 45.88 -46.70
C CYS A 70 -36.79 44.43 -47.13
N SER A 71 -36.82 44.13 -48.43
CA SER A 71 -36.46 42.80 -48.94
C SER A 71 -35.00 42.46 -48.66
N ARG A 72 -34.08 43.41 -48.87
CA ARG A 72 -32.66 43.24 -48.57
C ARG A 72 -32.41 43.06 -47.07
N GLU A 73 -33.10 43.84 -46.23
CA GLU A 73 -33.00 43.68 -44.78
C GLU A 73 -33.50 42.31 -44.32
N ASN A 74 -34.59 41.81 -44.90
CA ASN A 74 -35.10 40.47 -44.61
C ASN A 74 -34.10 39.37 -45.01
N GLU A 75 -33.43 39.52 -46.16
CA GLU A 75 -32.35 38.61 -46.58
C GLU A 75 -31.17 38.64 -45.59
N ASN A 76 -30.73 39.83 -45.16
CA ASN A 76 -29.67 39.96 -44.16
C ASN A 76 -30.05 39.31 -42.83
N LEU A 77 -31.27 39.53 -42.34
CA LEU A 77 -31.75 38.91 -41.10
C LEU A 77 -31.82 37.39 -41.21
N GLN A 78 -32.18 36.87 -42.38
CA GLN A 78 -32.16 35.44 -42.64
C GLN A 78 -30.74 34.87 -42.63
N GLU A 79 -29.76 35.60 -43.17
CA GLU A 79 -28.35 35.24 -43.09
C GLU A 79 -27.85 35.25 -41.63
N GLU A 80 -28.10 36.34 -40.89
CA GLU A 80 -27.74 36.45 -39.46
C GLU A 80 -28.35 35.33 -38.62
N LEU A 81 -29.63 34.98 -38.88
CA LEU A 81 -30.31 33.87 -38.22
C LEU A 81 -29.61 32.53 -38.53
N SER A 82 -29.23 32.31 -39.79
CA SER A 82 -28.51 31.10 -40.18
C SER A 82 -27.14 30.99 -39.51
N GLN A 83 -26.42 32.11 -39.38
CA GLN A 83 -25.14 32.19 -38.68
C GLN A 83 -25.33 31.94 -37.18
N ALA A 84 -26.37 32.52 -36.56
CA ALA A 84 -26.70 32.29 -35.15
C ALA A 84 -26.99 30.81 -34.86
N TYR A 85 -27.73 30.12 -35.73
CA TYR A 85 -27.96 28.67 -35.59
C TYR A 85 -26.67 27.86 -35.76
N ARG A 86 -25.79 28.25 -36.68
CA ARG A 86 -24.49 27.59 -36.85
C ARG A 86 -23.61 27.74 -35.60
N ILE A 87 -23.50 28.96 -35.07
CA ILE A 87 -22.76 29.23 -33.83
C ILE A 87 -23.36 28.44 -32.65
N LYS A 88 -24.70 28.40 -32.55
CA LYS A 88 -25.39 27.61 -31.52
C LYS A 88 -25.03 26.13 -31.58
N SER A 89 -24.96 25.55 -32.79
CA SER A 89 -24.55 24.16 -32.97
C SER A 89 -23.09 23.94 -32.53
N GLN A 90 -22.17 24.80 -32.97
CA GLN A 90 -20.76 24.72 -32.60
C GLN A 90 -20.56 24.85 -31.08
N LEU A 91 -21.31 25.73 -30.42
CA LEU A 91 -21.26 25.89 -28.98
C LEU A 91 -21.77 24.64 -28.24
N ALA A 92 -22.82 23.99 -28.76
CA ALA A 92 -23.32 22.73 -28.21
C ALA A 92 -22.28 21.61 -28.33
N ASP A 93 -21.59 21.49 -29.47
CA ASP A 93 -20.54 20.51 -29.68
C ASP A 93 -19.34 20.74 -28.75
N LEU A 94 -18.90 22.00 -28.61
CA LEU A 94 -17.84 22.38 -27.67
C LEU A 94 -18.23 22.11 -26.21
N HIS A 95 -19.47 22.42 -25.83
CA HIS A 95 -19.98 22.12 -24.49
C HIS A 95 -19.97 20.62 -24.21
N ASN A 96 -20.46 19.80 -25.14
CA ASN A 96 -20.47 18.34 -24.99
C ASN A 96 -19.04 17.76 -24.90
N ALA A 97 -18.10 18.29 -25.69
CA ALA A 97 -16.70 17.90 -25.62
C ALA A 97 -16.09 18.24 -24.25
N GLU A 98 -16.38 19.42 -23.71
CA GLU A 98 -15.85 19.84 -22.41
C GLU A 98 -16.49 19.08 -21.25
N VAL A 99 -17.80 18.79 -21.31
CA VAL A 99 -18.48 17.91 -20.36
C VAL A 99 -17.85 16.51 -20.37
N SER A 100 -17.53 15.97 -21.56
CA SER A 100 -16.88 14.66 -21.68
C SER A 100 -15.48 14.64 -21.06
N LYS A 101 -14.69 15.71 -21.25
CA LYS A 101 -13.38 15.86 -20.59
C LYS A 101 -13.53 15.97 -19.07
N ASN A 102 -14.53 16.71 -18.59
CA ASN A 102 -14.76 16.86 -17.16
C ASN A 102 -15.16 15.54 -16.50
N ILE A 103 -16.03 14.74 -17.15
CA ILE A 103 -16.38 13.40 -16.70
C ILE A 103 -15.13 12.51 -16.60
N GLU A 104 -14.22 12.58 -17.57
CA GLU A 104 -12.99 11.80 -17.54
C GLU A 104 -12.02 12.25 -16.44
N ALA A 105 -11.88 13.57 -16.24
CA ALA A 105 -11.11 14.12 -15.13
C ALA A 105 -11.69 13.69 -13.76
N GLU A 106 -13.03 13.67 -13.61
CA GLU A 106 -13.68 13.17 -12.40
C GLU A 106 -13.40 11.69 -12.15
N LYS A 107 -13.36 10.84 -13.19
CA LYS A 107 -12.98 9.43 -13.04
C LYS A 107 -11.54 9.29 -12.56
N GLN A 108 -10.62 10.06 -13.15
CA GLN A 108 -9.21 10.05 -12.72
C GLN A 108 -9.06 10.51 -11.27
N LEU A 109 -9.77 11.58 -10.87
CA LEU A 109 -9.78 12.04 -9.48
C LEU A 109 -10.29 10.95 -8.52
N LYS A 110 -11.39 10.27 -8.86
CA LYS A 110 -11.92 9.16 -8.05
C LYS A 110 -10.94 7.99 -7.97
N PHE A 111 -10.25 7.67 -9.07
CA PHE A 111 -9.21 6.66 -9.09
C PHE A 111 -8.07 7.01 -8.14
N PHE A 112 -7.52 8.23 -8.24
CA PHE A 112 -6.45 8.68 -7.35
C PHE A 112 -6.90 8.73 -5.88
N GLN A 113 -8.14 9.15 -5.61
CA GLN A 113 -8.71 9.09 -4.25
C GLN A 113 -8.75 7.64 -3.72
N GLY A 114 -9.12 6.68 -4.55
CA GLY A 114 -9.09 5.26 -4.20
C GLY A 114 -7.68 4.73 -3.93
N CYS A 115 -6.71 5.06 -4.78
CA CYS A 115 -5.30 4.69 -4.58
C CYS A 115 -4.75 5.27 -3.28
N VAL A 116 -5.02 6.55 -3.01
CA VAL A 116 -4.57 7.23 -1.79
C VAL A 116 -5.21 6.59 -0.57
N ALA A 117 -6.51 6.28 -0.59
CA ALA A 117 -7.19 5.59 0.50
C ALA A 117 -6.62 4.19 0.76
N SER A 118 -6.31 3.42 -0.29
CA SER A 118 -5.66 2.10 -0.16
C SER A 118 -4.27 2.21 0.45
N ALA A 119 -3.45 3.14 -0.04
CA ALA A 119 -2.11 3.37 0.49
C ALA A 119 -2.14 3.77 1.98
N PHE A 120 -3.11 4.59 2.38
CA PHE A 120 -3.30 4.93 3.80
C PHE A 120 -3.71 3.71 4.63
N ALA A 121 -4.63 2.87 4.14
CA ALA A 121 -5.04 1.65 4.83
C ALA A 121 -3.89 0.62 4.96
N GLU A 122 -3.09 0.46 3.91
CA GLU A 122 -1.88 -0.38 3.92
C GLU A 122 -0.85 0.14 4.92
N ARG A 123 -0.57 1.45 4.91
CA ARG A 123 0.32 2.09 5.87
C ARG A 123 -0.17 1.90 7.30
N ASP A 124 -1.45 2.13 7.57
CA ASP A 124 -2.01 2.02 8.92
C ASP A 124 -1.96 0.56 9.41
N THR A 125 -2.15 -0.41 8.52
CA THR A 125 -1.98 -1.84 8.82
C THR A 125 -0.51 -2.16 9.14
N ALA A 126 0.44 -1.70 8.31
CA ALA A 126 1.87 -1.92 8.54
C ALA A 126 2.37 -1.28 9.84
N VAL A 127 1.86 -0.09 10.19
CA VAL A 127 2.17 0.58 11.46
C VAL A 127 1.66 -0.25 12.64
N LEU A 128 0.43 -0.74 12.59
CA LEU A 128 -0.13 -1.58 13.66
C LEU A 128 0.66 -2.89 13.82
N GLU A 129 1.07 -3.52 12.73
CA GLU A 129 1.92 -4.72 12.77
C GLU A 129 3.31 -4.43 13.36
N ALA A 130 3.91 -3.30 13.00
CA ALA A 130 5.20 -2.85 13.54
C ALA A 130 5.11 -2.55 15.05
N GLU A 131 4.03 -1.89 15.50
CA GLU A 131 3.78 -1.64 16.93
C GLU A 131 3.65 -2.95 17.71
N LYS A 132 2.88 -3.92 17.18
CA LYS A 132 2.74 -5.24 17.80
C LYS A 132 4.06 -6.03 17.83
N ALA A 133 4.88 -5.92 16.78
CA ALA A 133 6.20 -6.55 16.75
C ALA A 133 7.13 -5.94 17.80
N LYS A 134 7.10 -4.60 17.95
CA LYS A 134 7.86 -3.88 18.96
C LYS A 134 7.45 -4.27 20.39
N GLU A 135 6.15 -4.36 20.68
CA GLU A 135 5.66 -4.82 21.99
C GLU A 135 6.19 -6.23 22.33
N LYS A 136 6.23 -7.13 21.34
CA LYS A 136 6.77 -8.49 21.50
C LYS A 136 8.28 -8.47 21.72
N GLU A 137 9.03 -7.63 21.00
CA GLU A 137 10.46 -7.44 21.20
C GLU A 137 10.78 -6.90 22.59
N GLU A 138 10.04 -5.90 23.08
CA GLU A 138 10.20 -5.35 24.42
C GLU A 138 9.86 -6.38 25.50
N PHE A 139 8.87 -7.24 25.27
CA PHE A 139 8.58 -8.38 26.14
C PHE A 139 9.74 -9.38 26.15
N ASN A 140 10.21 -9.81 24.98
CA ASN A 140 11.32 -10.75 24.85
C ASN A 140 12.61 -10.21 25.46
N SER A 141 12.89 -8.92 25.30
CA SER A 141 14.05 -8.25 25.90
C SER A 141 14.00 -8.32 27.42
N ARG A 142 12.82 -8.07 28.02
CA ARG A 142 12.62 -8.19 29.47
C ARG A 142 12.85 -9.62 29.97
N GLU A 143 12.36 -10.63 29.25
CA GLU A 143 12.59 -12.03 29.60
C GLU A 143 14.08 -12.42 29.43
N PHE A 144 14.74 -11.92 28.38
CA PHE A 144 16.18 -12.13 28.18
C PHE A 144 17.00 -11.55 29.32
N TYR A 145 16.70 -10.34 29.80
CA TYR A 145 17.38 -9.75 30.96
C TYR A 145 17.22 -10.61 32.22
N LYS A 146 16.03 -11.15 32.49
CA LYS A 146 15.81 -12.07 33.62
C LYS A 146 16.62 -13.36 33.49
N LEU A 147 16.67 -13.93 32.28
CA LEU A 147 17.48 -15.12 31.99
C LEU A 147 18.97 -14.83 32.17
N GLN A 148 19.45 -13.68 31.68
CA GLN A 148 20.82 -13.24 31.85
C GLN A 148 21.19 -13.09 33.34
N GLU A 149 20.35 -12.42 34.13
CA GLU A 149 20.57 -12.28 35.58
C GLU A 149 20.64 -13.65 36.27
N SER A 150 19.76 -14.58 35.91
CA SER A 150 19.79 -15.95 36.45
C SER A 150 21.06 -16.70 36.06
N PHE A 151 21.55 -16.49 34.84
CA PHE A 151 22.78 -17.10 34.35
C PHE A 151 24.02 -16.53 35.06
N GLU A 152 24.10 -15.22 35.25
CA GLU A 152 25.19 -14.57 36.00
C GLU A 152 25.24 -15.05 37.45
N LYS A 153 24.08 -15.22 38.09
CA LYS A 153 23.99 -15.81 39.43
C LYS A 153 24.49 -17.25 39.47
N LEU A 154 23.99 -18.12 38.58
CA LEU A 154 24.43 -19.52 38.51
C LEU A 154 25.91 -19.64 38.16
N SER A 155 26.44 -18.79 37.28
CA SER A 155 27.86 -18.74 36.94
C SER A 155 28.71 -18.34 38.14
N SER A 156 28.21 -17.43 38.99
CA SER A 156 28.88 -17.04 40.24
C SER A 156 28.89 -18.19 41.25
N GLU A 157 27.76 -18.87 41.43
CA GLU A 157 27.65 -20.05 42.28
C GLU A 157 28.59 -21.18 41.81
N LEU A 158 28.64 -21.44 40.50
CA LEU A 158 29.56 -22.42 39.90
C LEU A 158 31.03 -22.06 40.14
N LEU A 159 31.38 -20.77 40.13
CA LEU A 159 32.74 -20.33 40.40
C LEU A 159 33.13 -20.59 41.87
N GLU A 160 32.22 -20.34 42.81
CA GLU A 160 32.45 -20.64 44.23
C GLU A 160 32.58 -22.14 44.49
N GLU A 161 31.72 -22.97 43.88
CA GLU A 161 31.84 -24.44 43.93
C GLU A 161 33.18 -24.94 43.37
N LYS A 162 33.67 -24.35 42.28
CA LYS A 162 35.01 -24.67 41.74
C LYS A 162 36.13 -24.32 42.72
N LYS A 163 36.04 -23.19 43.43
CA LYS A 163 37.03 -22.82 44.47
C LYS A 163 37.00 -23.80 45.63
N LEU A 164 35.82 -24.18 46.11
CA LEU A 164 35.66 -25.18 47.18
C LEU A 164 36.24 -26.53 46.77
N THR A 165 35.92 -26.99 45.56
CA THR A 165 36.47 -28.24 45.00
C THR A 165 37.99 -28.21 44.94
N ALA A 166 38.57 -27.11 44.46
CA ALA A 166 40.03 -26.95 44.42
C ALA A 166 40.67 -26.96 45.83
N SER A 167 40.01 -26.34 46.82
CA SER A 167 40.44 -26.38 48.22
C SER A 167 40.44 -27.81 48.78
N ILE A 168 39.33 -28.53 48.61
CA ILE A 168 39.20 -29.93 49.07
C ILE A 168 40.26 -30.81 48.41
N GLN A 169 40.51 -30.63 47.11
CA GLN A 169 41.52 -31.42 46.41
C GLN A 169 42.95 -31.12 46.89
N SER A 170 43.24 -29.87 47.24
CA SER A 170 44.50 -29.49 47.89
C SER A 170 44.65 -30.16 49.26
N ASP A 171 43.60 -30.12 50.10
CA ASP A 171 43.61 -30.74 51.42
C ASP A 171 43.74 -32.27 51.34
N LEU A 172 43.06 -32.91 50.40
CA LEU A 172 43.17 -34.34 50.13
C LEU A 172 44.59 -34.70 49.71
N SER A 173 45.21 -33.89 48.85
CA SER A 173 46.61 -34.07 48.44
C SER A 173 47.56 -33.93 49.63
N LYS A 174 47.32 -32.97 50.53
CA LYS A 174 48.09 -32.78 51.76
C LYS A 174 47.96 -33.97 52.70
N ARG A 175 46.73 -34.46 52.92
CA ARG A 175 46.47 -35.62 53.77
C ARG A 175 47.05 -36.90 53.20
N SER A 176 46.99 -37.08 51.88
CA SER A 176 47.64 -38.19 51.18
C SER A 176 49.16 -38.18 51.39
N ARG A 177 49.82 -37.02 51.30
CA ARG A 177 51.26 -36.89 51.65
C ARG A 177 51.54 -37.25 53.11
N GLN A 178 50.68 -36.85 54.05
CA GLN A 178 50.82 -37.22 55.46
C GLN A 178 50.65 -38.72 55.69
N LEU A 179 49.68 -39.35 55.01
CA LEU A 179 49.50 -40.81 55.06
C LEU A 179 50.73 -41.55 54.56
N GLU A 180 51.40 -41.03 53.53
CA GLU A 180 52.65 -41.63 53.04
C GLU A 180 53.78 -41.54 54.07
N VAL A 181 53.91 -40.40 54.77
CA VAL A 181 54.85 -40.27 55.89
C VAL A 181 54.51 -41.25 57.02
N PHE A 182 53.23 -41.40 57.37
CA PHE A 182 52.82 -42.39 58.38
C PHE A 182 53.09 -43.82 57.93
N ARG A 183 52.90 -44.13 56.65
CA ARG A 183 53.25 -45.43 56.07
C ARG A 183 54.74 -45.73 56.25
N GLU A 184 55.62 -44.76 55.98
CA GLU A 184 57.06 -44.91 56.23
C GLU A 184 57.37 -45.13 57.73
N ILE A 185 56.71 -44.39 58.62
CA ILE A 185 56.89 -44.53 60.07
C ILE A 185 56.47 -45.93 60.53
N VAL A 186 55.27 -46.38 60.14
CA VAL A 186 54.74 -47.72 60.45
C VAL A 186 55.70 -48.80 59.94
N ASN A 187 56.19 -48.68 58.70
CA ASN A 187 57.15 -49.64 58.15
C ASN A 187 58.45 -49.70 58.97
N LYS A 188 58.95 -48.55 59.47
CA LYS A 188 60.14 -48.51 60.35
C LYS A 188 59.88 -49.20 61.69
N PHE A 189 58.78 -48.90 62.37
CA PHE A 189 58.43 -49.52 63.65
C PHE A 189 58.17 -51.02 63.50
N TYR A 190 57.48 -51.43 62.44
CA TYR A 190 57.26 -52.82 62.11
C TYR A 190 58.60 -53.53 61.85
N GLY A 191 59.53 -52.91 61.12
CA GLY A 191 60.89 -53.45 60.94
C GLY A 191 61.65 -53.65 62.27
N ILE A 192 61.51 -52.72 63.22
CA ILE A 192 62.10 -52.88 64.57
C ILE A 192 61.50 -54.08 65.30
N ARG A 193 60.16 -54.21 65.28
CA ARG A 193 59.46 -55.36 65.86
C ARG A 193 59.88 -56.67 65.21
N GLN A 194 59.96 -56.70 63.89
CA GLN A 194 60.35 -57.85 63.10
C GLN A 194 61.76 -58.34 63.48
N HIS A 195 62.69 -57.39 63.67
CA HIS A 195 64.03 -57.69 64.18
C HIS A 195 64.06 -58.18 65.64
N ALA A 196 63.11 -57.78 66.48
CA ALA A 196 63.05 -58.21 67.89
C ALA A 196 62.40 -59.60 68.07
N LEU A 197 61.52 -60.02 67.15
CA LEU A 197 60.75 -61.28 67.21
C LEU A 197 61.22 -62.36 66.22
N GLU A 198 62.18 -62.06 65.33
CA GLU A 198 62.69 -62.97 64.27
C GLU A 198 61.63 -63.49 63.27
N ASP A 199 60.50 -62.81 63.12
CA ASP A 199 59.45 -63.17 62.14
C ASP A 199 59.77 -62.62 60.74
N ASN A 200 59.57 -63.38 59.66
CA ASN A 200 59.99 -62.99 58.29
C ASN A 200 58.84 -62.78 57.29
N GLU A 201 57.58 -62.71 57.73
CA GLU A 201 56.45 -62.52 56.82
C GLU A 201 56.18 -61.03 56.51
N ASP A 202 56.11 -60.69 55.22
CA ASP A 202 55.79 -59.33 54.76
C ASP A 202 54.26 -59.12 54.75
N ALA A 203 53.76 -58.49 55.82
CA ALA A 203 52.34 -58.27 56.03
C ALA A 203 51.79 -57.02 55.28
N CYS A 204 50.48 -56.97 55.03
CA CYS A 204 49.81 -55.80 54.44
C CYS A 204 49.92 -54.58 55.36
N TRP A 205 49.73 -53.36 54.84
CA TRP A 205 49.86 -52.15 55.66
C TRP A 205 48.86 -52.11 56.84
N GLU A 206 47.63 -52.55 56.60
CA GLU A 206 46.59 -52.71 57.62
C GLU A 206 47.04 -53.71 58.69
N ASP A 207 47.54 -54.89 58.30
CA ASP A 207 48.04 -55.92 59.21
C ASP A 207 49.25 -55.43 60.03
N LYS A 208 50.16 -54.66 59.41
CA LYS A 208 51.31 -54.02 60.08
C LYS A 208 50.84 -53.05 61.17
N CYS A 209 49.81 -52.25 60.87
CA CYS A 209 49.22 -51.34 61.84
C CYS A 209 48.50 -52.10 62.96
N GLU A 210 47.68 -53.10 62.62
CA GLU A 210 46.93 -53.92 63.57
C GLU A 210 47.87 -54.68 64.52
N CYS A 211 48.97 -55.23 64.00
CA CYS A 211 50.03 -55.83 64.80
C CYS A 211 50.59 -54.82 65.82
N LEU A 212 51.04 -53.64 65.36
CA LEU A 212 51.64 -52.62 66.24
C LEU A 212 50.64 -52.07 67.27
N LEU A 213 49.34 -52.00 66.95
CA LEU A 213 48.29 -51.58 67.88
C LEU A 213 47.97 -52.65 68.92
N HIS A 214 48.10 -53.93 68.58
CA HIS A 214 47.92 -55.06 69.48
C HIS A 214 49.17 -55.43 70.28
N ASP A 215 50.29 -54.73 70.06
CA ASP A 215 51.44 -54.89 70.93
C ASP A 215 51.09 -54.48 72.36
N SER A 216 51.38 -55.39 73.30
CA SER A 216 51.38 -55.07 74.72
C SER A 216 52.21 -53.81 74.93
N SER A 217 51.65 -52.84 75.65
CA SER A 217 52.40 -51.61 75.96
C SER A 217 53.72 -51.88 76.70
N GLU A 218 53.90 -53.05 77.32
CA GLU A 218 55.19 -53.47 77.92
C GLU A 218 56.28 -53.73 76.86
N MET A 219 55.90 -54.13 75.65
CA MET A 219 56.80 -54.36 74.50
C MET A 219 57.46 -53.07 74.03
N TRP A 220 56.79 -51.92 74.27
CA TRP A 220 57.24 -50.59 73.85
C TRP A 220 57.49 -49.61 75.02
N ARG A 221 57.46 -50.08 76.28
CA ARG A 221 57.71 -49.25 77.48
C ARG A 221 59.17 -49.33 77.93
N PHE A 222 59.75 -48.19 78.26
CA PHE A 222 60.68 -48.07 79.38
C PHE A 222 59.89 -47.49 80.58
N LYS A 223 60.04 -48.06 81.78
CA LYS A 223 59.09 -48.02 82.93
C LYS A 223 58.40 -46.68 83.26
N SER A 224 57.14 -46.86 83.72
CA SER A 224 56.24 -46.02 84.55
C SER A 224 55.58 -44.81 83.86
N ASP A 225 54.38 -44.34 84.19
CA ASP A 225 53.44 -44.65 85.27
C ASP A 225 52.01 -44.23 84.88
N GLU A 226 51.10 -44.69 85.72
CA GLU A 226 49.65 -44.74 85.62
C GLU A 226 48.99 -43.41 86.05
N GLU A 227 48.99 -42.38 85.20
CA GLU A 227 48.35 -41.09 85.55
C GLU A 227 47.63 -40.33 84.40
N THR A 228 47.39 -40.97 83.25
CA THR A 228 46.74 -40.33 82.08
C THR A 228 45.21 -40.46 82.03
N SER A 229 44.60 -41.20 82.97
CA SER A 229 43.21 -41.69 82.83
C SER A 229 42.14 -40.61 83.07
N ILE A 230 42.42 -39.55 83.85
CA ILE A 230 41.42 -38.56 84.27
C ILE A 230 41.33 -37.34 83.32
N SER A 231 42.42 -36.96 82.64
CA SER A 231 42.42 -35.87 81.64
C SER A 231 41.81 -36.30 80.29
N TYR A 232 42.03 -37.56 79.91
CA TYR A 232 41.55 -38.13 78.66
C TYR A 232 40.04 -38.36 78.71
N THR A 233 39.51 -38.84 79.84
CA THR A 233 38.07 -39.00 80.07
C THR A 233 37.33 -37.66 80.00
N SER A 234 37.83 -36.59 80.61
CA SER A 234 37.20 -35.26 80.49
C SER A 234 37.30 -34.66 79.08
N SER A 235 38.37 -34.94 78.32
CA SER A 235 38.49 -34.50 76.92
C SER A 235 37.54 -35.25 76.00
N LEU A 236 37.37 -36.56 76.23
CA LEU A 236 36.39 -37.39 75.53
C LEU A 236 34.95 -37.00 75.89
N GLU A 237 34.65 -36.65 77.14
CA GLU A 237 33.33 -36.15 77.53
C GLU A 237 33.00 -34.83 76.85
N LEU A 238 33.99 -33.93 76.73
CA LEU A 238 33.84 -32.65 76.02
C LEU A 238 33.66 -32.87 74.51
N GLU A 239 34.41 -33.81 73.92
CA GLU A 239 34.25 -34.21 72.52
C GLU A 239 32.89 -34.84 72.25
N VAL A 240 32.41 -35.72 73.12
CA VAL A 240 31.06 -36.31 73.06
C VAL A 240 29.97 -35.24 73.13
N GLU A 241 30.14 -34.21 73.97
CA GLU A 241 29.17 -33.11 74.07
C GLU A 241 29.21 -32.20 72.82
N THR A 242 30.38 -31.94 72.24
CA THR A 242 30.47 -31.25 70.94
C THR A 242 29.87 -32.06 69.80
N LEU A 243 30.06 -33.38 69.80
CA LEU A 243 29.45 -34.29 68.84
C LEU A 243 27.93 -34.33 69.01
N ARG A 244 27.41 -34.34 70.24
CA ARG A 244 25.96 -34.22 70.52
C ARG A 244 25.38 -32.90 70.01
N SER A 245 26.07 -31.78 70.22
CA SER A 245 25.67 -30.48 69.66
C SER A 245 25.68 -30.49 68.13
N SER A 246 26.70 -31.09 67.52
CA SER A 246 26.80 -31.24 66.06
C SER A 246 25.69 -32.15 65.49
N LEU A 247 25.34 -33.22 66.21
CA LEU A 247 24.25 -34.13 65.88
C LEU A 247 22.90 -33.42 65.96
N GLY A 248 22.67 -32.60 66.98
CA GLY A 248 21.48 -31.76 67.07
C GLY A 248 21.35 -30.78 65.89
N ASN A 249 22.46 -30.18 65.46
CA ASN A 249 22.50 -29.31 64.28
C ASN A 249 22.22 -30.09 62.98
N LEU A 250 22.76 -31.30 62.83
CA LEU A 250 22.46 -32.19 61.69
C LEU A 250 20.99 -32.63 61.68
N GLN A 251 20.42 -32.94 62.84
CA GLN A 251 19.03 -33.34 62.97
C GLN A 251 18.07 -32.18 62.65
N ASN A 252 18.43 -30.95 63.05
CA ASN A 252 17.71 -29.74 62.65
C ASN A 252 17.79 -29.49 61.14
N LYS A 253 18.98 -29.64 60.53
CA LYS A 253 19.16 -29.54 59.06
C LYS A 253 18.36 -30.62 58.32
N LEU A 254 18.33 -31.83 58.84
CA LEU A 254 17.53 -32.94 58.28
C LEU A 254 16.04 -32.62 58.35
N LYS A 255 15.55 -32.06 59.46
CA LYS A 255 14.16 -31.64 59.62
C LYS A 255 13.77 -30.57 58.59
N VAL A 256 14.59 -29.53 58.43
CA VAL A 256 14.36 -28.48 57.42
C VAL A 256 14.44 -29.06 56.01
N GLY A 257 15.37 -29.98 55.74
CA GLY A 257 15.46 -30.72 54.49
C GLY A 257 14.17 -31.49 54.17
N LEU A 258 13.58 -32.15 55.16
CA LEU A 258 12.32 -32.87 55.02
C LEU A 258 11.13 -31.92 54.75
N GLU A 259 11.11 -30.75 55.37
CA GLU A 259 10.09 -29.72 55.12
C GLU A 259 10.18 -29.18 53.69
N ILE A 260 11.40 -28.94 53.19
CA ILE A 260 11.64 -28.54 51.80
C ILE A 260 11.22 -29.65 50.83
N GLU A 261 11.63 -30.90 51.09
CA GLU A 261 11.24 -32.06 50.27
C GLU A 261 9.72 -32.18 50.19
N ASN A 262 9.03 -32.07 51.32
CA ASN A 262 7.58 -32.18 51.37
C ASN A 262 6.89 -31.02 50.61
N HIS A 263 7.43 -29.80 50.70
CA HIS A 263 6.95 -28.67 49.92
C HIS A 263 7.13 -28.89 48.41
N LEU A 264 8.31 -29.34 47.98
CA LEU A 264 8.61 -29.64 46.58
C LEU A 264 7.72 -30.76 46.06
N LYS A 265 7.54 -31.84 46.82
CA LYS A 265 6.68 -32.97 46.46
C LYS A 265 5.23 -32.55 46.28
N ASN A 266 4.72 -31.65 47.12
CA ASN A 266 3.37 -31.11 46.96
C ASN A 266 3.26 -30.21 45.72
N LYS A 267 4.25 -29.35 45.47
CA LYS A 267 4.28 -28.50 44.27
C LYS A 267 4.33 -29.31 42.98
N VAL A 268 5.14 -30.38 42.94
CA VAL A 268 5.19 -31.32 41.81
C VAL A 268 3.82 -31.95 41.59
N ARG A 269 3.16 -32.43 42.65
CA ARG A 269 1.82 -33.02 42.56
C ARG A 269 0.78 -32.04 42.01
N ASP A 270 0.85 -30.77 42.38
CA ASP A 270 -0.06 -29.74 41.89
C ASP A 270 0.20 -29.41 40.41
N LEU A 271 1.47 -29.35 40.00
CA LEU A 271 1.85 -29.19 38.60
C LEU A 271 1.42 -30.39 37.75
N GLU A 272 1.56 -31.61 38.25
CA GLU A 272 1.08 -32.82 37.59
C GLU A 272 -0.44 -32.77 37.36
N LYS A 273 -1.22 -32.35 38.36
CA LYS A 273 -2.67 -32.16 38.20
C LYS A 273 -3.01 -31.10 37.16
N GLN A 274 -2.30 -29.96 37.16
CA GLN A 274 -2.50 -28.91 36.15
C GLN A 274 -2.16 -29.40 34.75
N LYS A 275 -1.07 -30.15 34.60
CA LYS A 275 -0.67 -30.78 33.33
C LYS A 275 -1.78 -31.69 32.79
N VAL A 276 -2.25 -32.63 33.61
CA VAL A 276 -3.34 -33.55 33.22
C VAL A 276 -4.61 -32.79 32.82
N HIS A 277 -4.94 -31.71 33.54
CA HIS A 277 -6.10 -30.88 33.22
C HIS A 277 -5.98 -30.19 31.85
N VAL A 278 -4.80 -29.65 31.53
CA VAL A 278 -4.54 -29.01 30.23
C VAL A 278 -4.54 -30.05 29.10
N GLU A 279 -3.89 -31.19 29.30
CA GLU A 279 -3.88 -32.29 28.33
C GLU A 279 -5.30 -32.77 28.00
N ASN A 280 -6.15 -32.92 29.01
CA ASN A 280 -7.56 -33.30 28.81
C ASN A 280 -8.34 -32.25 27.99
N LYS A 281 -8.10 -30.95 28.21
CA LYS A 281 -8.72 -29.88 27.40
C LYS A 281 -8.25 -29.92 25.95
N ILE A 282 -6.95 -30.14 25.72
CA ILE A 282 -6.39 -30.26 24.37
C ILE A 282 -6.99 -31.48 23.65
N MET A 283 -7.03 -32.63 24.32
CA MET A 283 -7.62 -33.86 23.78
C MET A 283 -9.10 -33.70 23.43
N ALA A 284 -9.86 -32.99 24.27
CA ALA A 284 -11.25 -32.66 23.98
C ALA A 284 -11.37 -31.74 22.75
N GLY A 285 -10.52 -30.71 22.66
CA GLY A 285 -10.43 -29.82 21.50
C GLY A 285 -10.11 -30.55 20.20
N MET A 286 -9.08 -31.41 20.22
CA MET A 286 -8.70 -32.24 19.08
C MET A 286 -9.80 -33.21 18.66
N SER A 287 -10.55 -33.75 19.63
CA SER A 287 -11.68 -34.63 19.34
C SER A 287 -12.81 -33.90 18.65
N MET A 288 -13.20 -32.72 19.15
CA MET A 288 -14.19 -31.88 18.47
C MET A 288 -13.75 -31.51 17.05
N LEU A 289 -12.49 -31.12 16.86
CA LEU A 289 -11.97 -30.77 15.53
C LEU A 289 -12.02 -31.97 14.56
N ARG A 290 -11.64 -33.16 15.04
CA ARG A 290 -11.73 -34.40 14.26
C ARG A 290 -13.18 -34.72 13.88
N ASP A 291 -14.12 -34.52 14.80
CA ASP A 291 -15.54 -34.76 14.54
C ASP A 291 -16.09 -33.77 13.50
N PHE A 292 -15.74 -32.47 13.61
CA PHE A 292 -16.07 -31.46 12.60
C PHE A 292 -15.47 -31.80 11.23
N HIS A 293 -14.19 -32.17 11.18
CA HIS A 293 -13.54 -32.57 9.94
C HIS A 293 -14.21 -33.80 9.32
N SER A 294 -14.60 -34.79 10.14
CA SER A 294 -15.34 -35.97 9.68
C SER A 294 -16.69 -35.58 9.08
N GLN A 295 -17.44 -34.68 9.74
CA GLN A 295 -18.72 -34.17 9.23
C GLN A 295 -18.57 -33.44 7.89
N PHE A 296 -17.59 -32.54 7.77
CA PHE A 296 -17.32 -31.84 6.51
C PHE A 296 -16.93 -32.81 5.40
N ARG A 297 -16.07 -33.79 5.70
CA ARG A 297 -15.68 -34.81 4.72
C ARG A 297 -16.90 -35.56 4.21
N ILE A 298 -17.79 -36.02 5.11
CA ILE A 298 -19.02 -36.74 4.73
C ILE A 298 -19.92 -35.84 3.87
N SER A 299 -20.12 -34.58 4.27
CA SER A 299 -20.94 -33.63 3.52
C SER A 299 -20.39 -33.35 2.11
N ILE A 300 -19.08 -33.12 2.00
CA ILE A 300 -18.40 -32.90 0.70
C ILE A 300 -18.53 -34.14 -0.17
N THR A 301 -18.26 -35.34 0.36
CA THR A 301 -18.40 -36.59 -0.39
C THR A 301 -19.84 -36.77 -0.88
N SER A 302 -20.84 -36.53 -0.04
CA SER A 302 -22.25 -36.63 -0.43
C SER A 302 -22.63 -35.66 -1.55
N MET A 303 -22.17 -34.40 -1.50
CA MET A 303 -22.43 -33.42 -2.57
C MET A 303 -21.75 -33.82 -3.89
N LEU A 304 -20.54 -34.36 -3.83
CA LEU A 304 -19.84 -34.87 -5.01
C LEU A 304 -20.54 -36.08 -5.62
N ASP A 305 -21.00 -37.02 -4.79
CA ASP A 305 -21.75 -38.19 -5.24
C ASP A 305 -23.09 -37.80 -5.88
N GLU A 306 -23.81 -36.84 -5.28
CA GLU A 306 -25.05 -36.30 -5.83
C GLU A 306 -24.83 -35.61 -7.19
N GLY A 307 -23.81 -34.74 -7.28
CA GLY A 307 -23.43 -34.09 -8.53
C GLY A 307 -23.02 -35.10 -9.61
N PHE A 308 -22.28 -36.15 -9.23
CA PHE A 308 -21.90 -37.22 -10.14
C PHE A 308 -23.11 -38.02 -10.64
N LEU A 309 -24.08 -38.32 -9.76
CA LEU A 309 -25.33 -38.97 -10.13
C LEU A 309 -26.16 -38.10 -11.07
N GLN A 310 -26.22 -36.79 -10.83
CA GLN A 310 -26.91 -35.85 -11.72
C GLN A 310 -26.27 -35.82 -13.11
N ILE A 311 -24.95 -35.65 -13.20
CA ILE A 311 -24.23 -35.67 -14.47
C ILE A 311 -24.46 -37.00 -15.21
N ARG A 312 -24.41 -38.13 -14.49
CA ARG A 312 -24.66 -39.45 -15.08
C ARG A 312 -26.08 -39.59 -15.62
N SER A 313 -27.07 -39.06 -14.90
CA SER A 313 -28.47 -39.04 -15.35
C SER A 313 -28.65 -38.18 -16.60
N GLU A 314 -28.08 -36.98 -16.61
CA GLU A 314 -28.09 -36.09 -17.78
C GLU A 314 -27.37 -36.71 -18.98
N LEU A 315 -26.23 -37.37 -18.75
CA LEU A 315 -25.50 -38.11 -19.78
C LEU A 315 -26.35 -39.23 -20.38
N HIS A 316 -27.02 -40.04 -19.54
CA HIS A 316 -27.94 -41.08 -20.02
C HIS A 316 -29.13 -40.48 -20.79
N ALA A 317 -29.65 -39.33 -20.37
CA ALA A 317 -30.71 -38.65 -21.10
C ALA A 317 -30.24 -38.13 -22.47
N VAL A 318 -28.99 -37.67 -22.58
CA VAL A 318 -28.36 -37.28 -23.84
C VAL A 318 -28.10 -38.51 -24.73
N GLU A 319 -27.54 -39.58 -24.17
CA GLU A 319 -27.31 -40.84 -24.88
C GLU A 319 -28.61 -41.43 -25.44
N GLU A 320 -29.69 -41.41 -24.65
CA GLU A 320 -31.01 -41.87 -25.10
C GLU A 320 -31.57 -40.97 -26.22
N LYS A 321 -31.34 -39.65 -26.17
CA LYS A 321 -31.69 -38.76 -27.29
C LYS A 321 -30.88 -39.07 -28.55
N PHE A 322 -29.60 -39.38 -28.42
CA PHE A 322 -28.78 -39.84 -29.56
C PHE A 322 -29.32 -41.16 -30.12
N ARG A 323 -29.67 -42.12 -29.26
CA ARG A 323 -30.26 -43.40 -29.66
C ARG A 323 -31.61 -43.20 -30.37
N GLN A 324 -32.43 -42.25 -29.94
CA GLN A 324 -33.66 -41.86 -30.62
C GLN A 324 -33.41 -41.18 -31.96
N LEU A 325 -32.34 -40.38 -32.10
CA LEU A 325 -31.93 -39.82 -33.37
C LEU A 325 -31.46 -40.90 -34.34
N ASP A 326 -30.67 -41.87 -33.90
CA ASP A 326 -30.26 -43.01 -34.72
C ASP A 326 -31.46 -43.86 -35.19
N LEU A 327 -32.44 -44.10 -34.31
CA LEU A 327 -33.68 -44.81 -34.67
C LEU A 327 -34.55 -44.01 -35.65
N ASN A 328 -34.56 -42.68 -35.57
CA ASN A 328 -35.27 -41.82 -36.52
C ASN A 328 -34.55 -41.73 -37.88
N VAL A 329 -33.20 -41.83 -37.90
CA VAL A 329 -32.39 -41.90 -39.12
C VAL A 329 -32.57 -43.26 -39.83
N GLU A 330 -32.73 -44.36 -39.09
CA GLU A 330 -33.04 -45.67 -39.68
C GLU A 330 -34.47 -45.77 -40.25
N SER A 331 -35.44 -44.99 -39.74
CA SER A 331 -36.80 -44.95 -40.30
C SER A 331 -36.97 -44.15 -41.59
N ASP A 332 -36.04 -43.25 -41.92
CA ASP A 332 -36.13 -42.36 -43.10
C ASP A 332 -35.22 -42.77 -44.28
N PHE A 333 -34.43 -43.84 -44.15
CA PHE A 333 -33.56 -44.34 -45.23
C PHE A 333 -33.79 -45.84 -45.53
N THR A 334 -34.96 -46.20 -46.05
CA THR A 334 -35.14 -47.45 -46.81
C THR A 334 -35.33 -47.16 -48.30
N SER A 335 -34.25 -46.80 -49.00
CA SER A 335 -34.17 -46.91 -50.47
C SER A 335 -32.74 -46.71 -50.99
N GLN A 336 -32.26 -47.71 -51.75
CA GLN A 336 -31.16 -47.68 -52.73
C GLN A 336 -29.68 -47.74 -52.26
N GLN A 337 -29.22 -48.97 -52.04
CA GLN A 337 -28.34 -49.77 -52.92
C GLN A 337 -27.16 -49.11 -53.70
N VAL A 338 -26.01 -49.81 -53.62
CA VAL A 338 -24.95 -50.07 -54.63
C VAL A 338 -23.53 -49.51 -54.34
N ASP A 339 -22.64 -50.47 -54.10
CA ASP A 339 -21.21 -50.66 -54.47
C ASP A 339 -20.13 -49.56 -54.44
N ASP A 340 -18.97 -50.07 -54.02
CA ASP A 340 -17.62 -49.95 -54.57
C ASP A 340 -16.61 -48.90 -54.04
N LEU A 341 -15.46 -49.49 -53.65
CA LEU A 341 -14.08 -49.10 -53.94
C LEU A 341 -13.47 -47.81 -53.33
N ASN A 342 -12.52 -48.10 -52.44
CA ASN A 342 -11.09 -47.74 -52.54
C ASN A 342 -10.58 -46.39 -51.99
N GLU A 343 -9.48 -46.54 -51.22
CA GLU A 343 -8.33 -45.65 -51.01
C GLU A 343 -8.49 -44.14 -50.90
N THR A 344 -7.98 -43.60 -49.78
CA THR A 344 -7.09 -42.42 -49.55
C THR A 344 -7.49 -41.71 -48.26
N GLU A 345 -6.65 -41.06 -47.47
CA GLU A 345 -5.21 -41.06 -47.17
C GLU A 345 -5.06 -40.03 -46.03
N CYS A 346 -4.14 -40.23 -45.07
CA CYS A 346 -3.59 -39.22 -44.15
C CYS A 346 -4.55 -38.61 -43.09
N ARG A 347 -4.20 -38.43 -41.81
CA ARG A 347 -2.90 -38.44 -41.12
C ARG A 347 -3.09 -38.30 -39.59
N ASP A 348 -2.10 -38.80 -38.86
CA ASP A 348 -1.44 -38.25 -37.64
C ASP A 348 -2.27 -37.91 -36.38
N VAL A 349 -1.81 -38.08 -35.13
CA VAL A 349 -0.69 -38.74 -34.42
C VAL A 349 -1.16 -38.65 -32.96
N HIS A 350 -1.11 -39.73 -32.16
CA HIS A 350 -0.66 -39.64 -30.77
C HIS A 350 -0.12 -41.00 -30.30
N ILE A 351 1.16 -40.97 -29.93
CA ILE A 351 1.99 -42.09 -29.50
C ILE A 351 1.71 -42.36 -28.02
N ASN A 352 1.20 -43.54 -27.70
CA ASN A 352 1.37 -44.18 -26.40
C ASN A 352 2.44 -45.26 -26.56
N THR A 353 3.56 -45.13 -25.85
CA THR A 353 4.60 -46.15 -25.76
C THR A 353 4.47 -46.84 -24.41
N GLU A 354 3.84 -48.01 -24.41
CA GLU A 354 3.94 -49.01 -23.36
C GLU A 354 5.09 -49.98 -23.63
N SER A 355 5.58 -50.51 -22.52
CA SER A 355 6.62 -51.52 -22.31
C SER A 355 6.50 -52.79 -23.15
N ASN A 356 7.63 -53.30 -23.65
CA ASN A 356 8.16 -54.60 -23.23
C ASN A 356 9.47 -54.95 -23.95
N ALA A 357 10.45 -55.45 -23.19
CA ALA A 357 11.42 -56.41 -23.69
C ALA A 357 11.88 -57.29 -22.52
N GLU A 358 11.21 -58.44 -22.39
CA GLU A 358 11.68 -59.60 -21.63
C GLU A 358 12.93 -60.20 -22.30
N SER A 359 13.86 -60.71 -21.50
CA SER A 359 14.60 -61.91 -21.89
C SER A 359 14.80 -62.83 -20.68
N ASN A 360 14.27 -64.03 -20.84
CA ASN A 360 14.27 -65.14 -19.90
C ASN A 360 15.64 -65.86 -19.86
N THR A 361 16.07 -66.29 -18.67
CA THR A 361 16.72 -67.60 -18.50
C THR A 361 16.45 -68.14 -17.10
N LYS A 362 16.04 -69.42 -17.04
CA LYS A 362 15.63 -70.18 -15.86
C LYS A 362 16.66 -71.29 -15.61
N ARG A 363 17.21 -71.41 -14.39
CA ARG A 363 17.55 -72.71 -13.78
C ARG A 363 17.97 -72.60 -12.29
N ASP A 364 17.24 -73.38 -11.49
CA ASP A 364 17.51 -74.09 -10.23
C ASP A 364 17.89 -73.37 -8.90
N ASP A 365 17.09 -73.72 -7.88
CA ASP A 365 17.13 -73.47 -6.41
C ASP A 365 18.45 -73.88 -5.69
N PRO A 366 18.68 -73.58 -4.39
CA PRO A 366 17.84 -72.87 -3.40
C PRO A 366 18.55 -71.71 -2.65
N ASN A 367 17.76 -70.90 -1.95
CA ASN A 367 18.13 -69.86 -0.97
C ASN A 367 19.43 -70.13 -0.16
N PRO A 368 20.22 -69.08 0.16
CA PRO A 368 19.94 -68.37 1.40
C PRO A 368 20.17 -66.83 1.38
N SER A 369 19.36 -66.15 2.20
CA SER A 369 19.64 -64.87 2.86
C SER A 369 19.73 -63.60 2.00
N ARG A 370 18.60 -62.90 1.87
CA ARG A 370 18.58 -61.47 1.53
C ARG A 370 17.70 -60.68 2.51
N SER A 371 18.25 -60.43 3.69
CA SER A 371 17.81 -59.37 4.60
C SER A 371 18.91 -58.30 4.72
N ALA A 372 19.29 -57.68 3.61
CA ALA A 372 20.30 -56.61 3.61
C ALA A 372 20.25 -55.64 2.41
N ALA A 373 19.22 -55.69 1.57
CA ALA A 373 19.15 -54.86 0.35
C ALA A 373 18.05 -53.80 0.35
N ILE A 374 17.26 -53.69 1.44
CA ILE A 374 16.22 -52.66 1.58
C ILE A 374 16.78 -51.42 2.28
N GLU A 375 17.68 -51.57 3.27
CA GLU A 375 18.28 -50.43 3.98
C GLU A 375 19.23 -49.57 3.14
N THR A 376 19.86 -50.12 2.09
CA THR A 376 20.81 -49.35 1.25
C THR A 376 20.11 -48.42 0.25
N SER A 377 18.86 -48.70 -0.11
CA SER A 377 18.07 -47.82 -1.00
C SER A 377 17.54 -46.62 -0.21
N GLU A 378 16.98 -46.88 0.98
CA GLU A 378 16.43 -45.83 1.85
C GLU A 378 17.51 -44.86 2.34
N THR A 379 18.73 -45.34 2.59
CA THR A 379 19.87 -44.47 2.97
C THR A 379 20.41 -43.64 1.80
N SER A 380 20.38 -44.16 0.58
CA SER A 380 20.74 -43.42 -0.65
C SER A 380 19.71 -42.34 -0.98
N ASP A 381 18.42 -42.66 -0.84
CA ASP A 381 17.32 -41.71 -1.08
C ASP A 381 17.28 -40.63 0.00
N ALA A 382 17.53 -40.99 1.27
CA ALA A 382 17.67 -40.01 2.36
C ALA A 382 18.84 -39.05 2.14
N LEU A 383 19.98 -39.53 1.61
CA LEU A 383 21.12 -38.69 1.27
C LEU A 383 20.82 -37.76 0.08
N ALA A 384 20.12 -38.25 -0.95
CA ALA A 384 19.71 -37.45 -2.09
C ALA A 384 18.74 -36.32 -1.68
N LEU A 385 17.78 -36.62 -0.80
CA LEU A 385 16.86 -35.63 -0.23
C LEU A 385 17.62 -34.59 0.62
N ALA A 386 18.56 -35.02 1.47
CA ALA A 386 19.37 -34.10 2.27
C ALA A 386 20.25 -33.19 1.42
N LEU A 387 20.79 -33.69 0.30
CA LEU A 387 21.54 -32.89 -0.66
C LEU A 387 20.64 -31.89 -1.40
N GLN A 388 19.43 -32.30 -1.77
CA GLN A 388 18.45 -31.41 -2.40
C GLN A 388 18.02 -30.30 -1.46
N GLU A 389 17.78 -30.60 -0.19
CA GLU A 389 17.48 -29.61 0.86
C GLU A 389 18.67 -28.66 1.11
N LYS A 390 19.91 -29.17 1.10
CA LYS A 390 21.14 -28.36 1.17
C LYS A 390 21.27 -27.39 -0.01
N VAL A 391 20.96 -27.84 -1.23
CA VAL A 391 21.00 -26.98 -2.42
C VAL A 391 19.88 -25.93 -2.37
N ALA A 392 18.67 -26.32 -1.96
CA ALA A 392 17.55 -25.39 -1.80
C ALA A 392 17.85 -24.32 -0.73
N THR A 393 18.42 -24.72 0.41
CA THR A 393 18.81 -23.77 1.47
C THR A 393 19.94 -22.84 1.05
N LEU A 394 20.94 -23.33 0.30
CA LEU A 394 22.00 -22.47 -0.24
C LEU A 394 21.50 -21.48 -1.30
N LEU A 395 20.54 -21.87 -2.14
CA LEU A 395 19.92 -20.96 -3.11
C LEU A 395 19.12 -19.85 -2.40
N LEU A 396 18.37 -20.19 -1.35
CA LEU A 396 17.66 -19.19 -0.53
C LEU A 396 18.64 -18.23 0.15
N LEU A 397 19.75 -18.73 0.70
CA LEU A 397 20.80 -17.91 1.30
C LEU A 397 21.43 -16.96 0.28
N SER A 398 21.72 -17.44 -0.93
CA SER A 398 22.25 -16.62 -2.03
C SER A 398 21.29 -15.52 -2.44
N GLN A 399 19.98 -15.80 -2.47
CA GLN A 399 18.96 -14.79 -2.80
C GLN A 399 18.84 -13.73 -1.70
N GLU A 400 18.93 -14.14 -0.44
CA GLU A 400 18.89 -13.19 0.69
C GLU A 400 20.14 -12.29 0.72
N GLU A 401 21.31 -12.83 0.41
CA GLU A 401 22.54 -12.04 0.28
C GLU A 401 22.45 -11.00 -0.85
N GLU A 402 21.89 -11.37 -2.01
CA GLU A 402 21.65 -10.44 -3.12
C GLU A 402 20.64 -9.35 -2.74
N ARG A 403 19.55 -9.72 -2.06
CA ARG A 403 18.55 -8.77 -1.54
C ARG A 403 19.18 -7.77 -0.57
N HIS A 404 19.98 -8.25 0.38
CA HIS A 404 20.68 -7.39 1.34
C HIS A 404 21.71 -6.46 0.68
N LEU A 405 22.38 -6.90 -0.38
CA LEU A 405 23.31 -6.05 -1.15
C LEU A 405 22.55 -4.94 -1.90
N LEU A 406 21.44 -5.29 -2.55
CA LEU A 406 20.58 -4.33 -3.25
C LEU A 406 19.98 -3.30 -2.28
N GLU A 407 19.49 -3.75 -1.13
CA GLU A 407 18.96 -2.89 -0.08
C GLU A 407 20.01 -1.91 0.46
N ARG A 408 21.24 -2.39 0.72
CA ARG A 408 22.36 -1.51 1.10
C ARG A 408 22.67 -0.45 0.04
N ASN A 409 22.71 -0.84 -1.23
CA ASN A 409 23.01 0.08 -2.33
C ASN A 409 21.90 1.12 -2.52
N MET A 410 20.64 0.71 -2.42
CA MET A 410 19.49 1.61 -2.49
C MET A 410 19.49 2.59 -1.32
N ASN A 411 19.72 2.11 -0.10
CA ASN A 411 19.82 2.96 1.10
C ASN A 411 20.96 3.98 0.98
N ALA A 412 22.13 3.57 0.47
CA ALA A 412 23.23 4.49 0.22
C ALA A 412 22.88 5.58 -0.81
N ALA A 413 22.17 5.22 -1.88
CA ALA A 413 21.71 6.17 -2.90
C ALA A 413 20.66 7.16 -2.35
N LEU A 414 19.69 6.66 -1.57
CA LEU A 414 18.69 7.47 -0.90
C LEU A 414 19.34 8.45 0.09
N GLN A 415 20.30 7.99 0.88
CA GLN A 415 20.99 8.84 1.84
C GLN A 415 21.80 9.95 1.15
N LYS A 416 22.43 9.65 0.01
CA LYS A 416 23.08 10.66 -0.84
C LYS A 416 22.08 11.71 -1.35
N ARG A 417 20.88 11.29 -1.78
CA ARG A 417 19.82 12.21 -2.21
C ARG A 417 19.30 13.08 -1.08
N ILE A 418 19.14 12.54 0.12
CA ILE A 418 18.74 13.32 1.30
C ILE A 418 19.76 14.43 1.58
N VAL A 419 21.06 14.11 1.58
CA VAL A 419 22.13 15.11 1.81
C VAL A 419 22.14 16.18 0.72
N GLU A 420 21.93 15.80 -0.55
CA GLU A 420 21.85 16.75 -1.67
C GLU A 420 20.63 17.68 -1.54
N LEU A 421 19.46 17.14 -1.19
CA LEU A 421 18.25 17.93 -0.98
C LEU A 421 18.40 18.89 0.21
N GLN A 422 19.01 18.44 1.31
CA GLN A 422 19.32 19.30 2.45
C GLN A 422 20.26 20.45 2.06
N ARG A 423 21.28 20.17 1.23
CA ARG A 423 22.19 21.20 0.69
C ARG A 423 21.45 22.21 -0.20
N ASN A 424 20.59 21.72 -1.10
CA ASN A 424 19.80 22.57 -2.00
C ASN A 424 18.82 23.45 -1.21
N LEU A 425 18.16 22.89 -0.19
CA LEU A 425 17.28 23.64 0.68
C LEU A 425 18.02 24.75 1.43
N LEU A 426 19.21 24.44 1.97
CA LEU A 426 20.06 25.44 2.62
C LEU A 426 20.43 26.55 1.63
N GLN A 427 20.86 26.20 0.42
CA GLN A 427 21.22 27.17 -0.62
C GLN A 427 20.02 28.06 -0.98
N VAL A 428 18.86 27.50 -1.30
CA VAL A 428 17.65 28.26 -1.64
C VAL A 428 17.22 29.17 -0.48
N THR A 429 17.35 28.70 0.76
CA THR A 429 17.06 29.50 1.94
C THR A 429 18.02 30.67 2.06
N THR A 430 19.33 30.45 1.90
CA THR A 430 20.33 31.52 1.93
C THR A 430 20.12 32.54 0.81
N GLU A 431 19.79 32.09 -0.41
CA GLU A 431 19.49 32.96 -1.54
C GLU A 431 18.21 33.78 -1.30
N LYS A 432 17.16 33.17 -0.73
CA LYS A 432 15.92 33.85 -0.36
C LYS A 432 16.15 34.89 0.74
N VAL A 433 16.92 34.57 1.77
CA VAL A 433 17.30 35.53 2.83
C VAL A 433 18.09 36.69 2.23
N LYS A 434 19.04 36.42 1.33
CA LYS A 434 19.79 37.46 0.64
C LYS A 434 18.88 38.38 -0.20
N ALA A 435 17.95 37.82 -0.95
CA ALA A 435 16.99 38.59 -1.74
C ALA A 435 16.07 39.46 -0.85
N LEU A 436 15.61 38.92 0.29
CA LEU A 436 14.83 39.68 1.26
C LEU A 436 15.64 40.81 1.91
N MET A 437 16.93 40.57 2.18
CA MET A 437 17.84 41.60 2.71
C MET A 437 18.09 42.72 1.69
N GLU A 438 18.31 42.36 0.43
CA GLU A 438 18.45 43.33 -0.68
C GLU A 438 17.16 44.12 -0.90
N LEU A 439 15.98 43.48 -0.79
CA LEU A 439 14.68 44.17 -0.85
C LEU A 439 14.48 45.14 0.31
N ALA A 440 14.89 44.75 1.53
CA ALA A 440 14.81 45.61 2.71
C ALA A 440 15.72 46.84 2.56
N GLN A 441 16.94 46.68 2.04
CA GLN A 441 17.84 47.79 1.72
C GLN A 441 17.22 48.73 0.68
N LEU A 442 16.63 48.18 -0.39
CA LEU A 442 16.01 48.99 -1.44
C LEU A 442 14.79 49.76 -0.93
N LYS A 443 14.01 49.17 0.00
CA LYS A 443 12.91 49.86 0.69
C LYS A 443 13.41 51.00 1.57
N GLN A 444 14.54 50.81 2.26
CA GLN A 444 15.18 51.85 3.08
C GLN A 444 15.73 52.99 2.21
N GLU A 445 16.39 52.68 1.09
CA GLU A 445 16.85 53.67 0.10
C GLU A 445 15.68 54.47 -0.47
N TYR A 446 14.56 53.81 -0.79
CA TYR A 446 13.33 54.48 -1.24
C TYR A 446 12.76 55.42 -0.18
N GLN A 447 12.71 54.99 1.09
CA GLN A 447 12.27 55.86 2.20
C GLN A 447 13.20 57.06 2.42
N LEU A 448 14.52 56.88 2.27
CA LEU A 448 15.49 57.97 2.34
C LEU A 448 15.35 58.96 1.18
N LEU A 449 15.05 58.48 -0.03
CA LEU A 449 14.74 59.33 -1.19
C LEU A 449 13.43 60.11 -0.99
N LEU A 450 12.41 59.48 -0.40
CA LEU A 450 11.16 60.15 -0.04
C LEU A 450 11.39 61.27 0.99
N GLN A 451 12.19 60.99 2.03
CA GLN A 451 12.56 61.99 3.04
C GLN A 451 13.44 63.12 2.47
N LYS A 452 14.34 62.83 1.52
CA LYS A 452 15.11 63.87 0.80
C LYS A 452 14.21 64.73 -0.09
N GLY A 453 13.25 64.13 -0.80
CA GLY A 453 12.25 64.88 -1.56
C GLY A 453 11.45 65.85 -0.70
N ASP A 454 11.05 65.43 0.51
CA ASP A 454 10.37 66.31 1.47
C ASP A 454 11.31 67.39 2.05
N GLN A 455 12.59 67.11 2.26
CA GLN A 455 13.58 68.11 2.69
C GLN A 455 13.95 69.12 1.60
N ASP A 456 14.00 68.69 0.34
CA ASP A 456 14.25 69.55 -0.83
C ASP A 456 13.05 70.48 -1.11
N ILE A 457 11.83 70.09 -0.72
CA ILE A 457 10.64 70.98 -0.73
C ILE A 457 10.70 72.02 0.39
N ILE A 458 11.36 71.71 1.52
CA ILE A 458 11.50 72.61 2.68
C ILE A 458 12.73 73.54 2.54
N GLN A 459 13.80 73.13 1.86
CA GLN A 459 14.94 73.98 1.49
C GLN A 459 14.76 74.53 0.07
N GLY A 460 13.92 75.57 -0.07
CA GLY A 460 13.74 76.27 -1.33
C GLY A 460 15.06 76.71 -1.98
N ARG A 461 15.50 75.99 -3.01
CA ARG A 461 16.43 76.47 -4.04
C ARG A 461 15.81 76.28 -5.41
N HIS A 462 15.55 77.39 -6.08
CA HIS A 462 15.32 77.44 -7.51
C HIS A 462 16.65 77.40 -8.26
N HIS A 463 16.85 76.39 -9.10
CA HIS A 463 17.60 76.44 -10.38
C HIS A 463 17.14 75.23 -11.22
N SER A 464 16.35 75.44 -12.26
CA SER A 464 16.77 75.61 -13.67
C SER A 464 17.28 74.31 -14.29
N GLU A 465 16.41 73.73 -15.13
CA GLU A 465 16.66 72.89 -16.33
C GLU A 465 17.85 71.90 -16.38
N ILE A 466 17.49 70.64 -16.73
CA ILE A 466 18.34 69.56 -17.27
C ILE A 466 19.07 68.69 -16.22
N GLU A 467 18.39 67.66 -15.70
CA GLU A 467 18.87 66.25 -15.64
C GLU A 467 17.84 65.30 -14.95
N GLY A 468 16.55 65.51 -15.15
CA GLY A 468 15.49 64.76 -14.45
C GLY A 468 15.11 63.39 -15.03
N LYS A 469 16.05 62.58 -15.55
CA LYS A 469 15.71 61.24 -16.09
C LYS A 469 16.61 60.07 -15.69
N LYS A 470 17.70 60.26 -14.93
CA LYS A 470 18.66 59.17 -14.69
C LYS A 470 18.54 58.40 -13.37
N ALA A 471 17.91 58.94 -12.32
CA ALA A 471 17.94 58.27 -11.01
C ALA A 471 16.81 57.26 -10.78
N VAL A 472 15.67 57.36 -11.46
CA VAL A 472 14.50 56.49 -11.23
C VAL A 472 14.55 55.21 -12.06
N GLN A 473 15.16 55.24 -13.26
CA GLN A 473 15.29 54.06 -14.13
C GLN A 473 16.23 52.99 -13.59
N ASP A 474 17.26 53.36 -12.80
CA ASP A 474 18.27 52.41 -12.32
C ASP A 474 17.71 51.51 -11.19
N GLY A 475 16.85 52.06 -10.33
CA GLY A 475 16.13 51.31 -9.28
C GLY A 475 15.08 50.35 -9.84
N GLU A 476 14.34 50.78 -10.87
CA GLU A 476 13.34 49.95 -11.55
C GLU A 476 14.00 48.79 -12.33
N GLY A 477 15.16 49.04 -12.95
CA GLY A 477 15.98 48.02 -13.59
C GLY A 477 16.51 46.97 -12.61
N ARG A 478 16.92 47.38 -11.40
CA ARG A 478 17.41 46.49 -10.35
C ARG A 478 16.31 45.59 -9.78
N LEU A 479 15.11 46.14 -9.52
CA LEU A 479 13.91 45.38 -9.13
C LEU A 479 13.50 44.38 -10.21
N LYS A 480 13.51 44.80 -11.49
CA LYS A 480 13.16 43.93 -12.62
C LYS A 480 14.18 42.80 -12.81
N ASN A 481 15.46 43.05 -12.55
CA ASN A 481 16.51 42.03 -12.57
C ASN A 481 16.42 41.08 -11.37
N MET A 482 16.07 41.57 -10.17
CA MET A 482 15.79 40.75 -8.99
C MET A 482 14.60 39.80 -9.20
N LEU A 483 13.51 40.32 -9.77
CA LEU A 483 12.29 39.57 -10.11
C LEU A 483 12.46 38.61 -11.29
N LYS A 484 13.50 38.80 -12.12
CA LYS A 484 13.90 37.84 -13.15
C LYS A 484 14.80 36.72 -12.58
N ARG A 485 15.67 37.06 -11.62
CA ARG A 485 16.62 36.13 -11.01
C ARG A 485 15.99 35.21 -9.97
N THR A 486 14.85 35.61 -9.41
CA THR A 486 14.02 34.80 -8.53
C THR A 486 12.75 34.41 -9.28
N TYR A 487 12.35 33.14 -9.27
CA TYR A 487 11.14 32.61 -9.94
C TYR A 487 9.79 33.15 -9.38
N LEU A 488 9.80 34.33 -8.75
CA LEU A 488 8.66 34.96 -8.09
C LEU A 488 7.58 35.46 -9.05
N ARG A 489 7.86 35.55 -10.35
CA ARG A 489 6.86 35.99 -11.35
C ARG A 489 5.65 35.04 -11.45
N ARG A 490 5.75 33.80 -10.96
CA ARG A 490 4.64 32.83 -10.91
C ARG A 490 3.64 33.07 -9.78
N TRP A 491 3.97 33.89 -8.78
CA TRP A 491 3.14 34.08 -7.57
C TRP A 491 2.37 35.41 -7.54
N GLY A 492 2.75 36.37 -8.38
CA GLY A 492 2.04 37.65 -8.54
C GLY A 492 0.98 37.55 -9.62
N GLY A 493 -0.16 36.95 -9.32
CA GLY A 493 -1.34 37.00 -10.22
C GLY A 493 -1.68 38.45 -10.53
N THR A 494 -1.65 38.82 -11.81
CA THR A 494 -2.10 40.13 -12.28
C THR A 494 -3.34 39.94 -13.13
N LEU A 495 -4.43 40.52 -12.65
CA LEU A 495 -5.73 40.65 -13.29
C LEU A 495 -5.60 41.59 -14.51
N HIS A 496 -6.09 41.11 -15.67
CA HIS A 496 -6.41 41.82 -16.92
C HIS A 496 -5.37 42.77 -17.56
N SER A 497 -4.82 42.34 -18.70
CA SER A 497 -4.99 43.04 -19.98
C SER A 497 -4.62 42.08 -21.12
N GLU A 498 -5.49 42.01 -22.11
CA GLU A 498 -5.50 41.04 -23.21
C GLU A 498 -4.82 41.65 -24.45
N VAL A 499 -4.28 40.78 -25.33
CA VAL A 499 -3.83 41.04 -26.72
C VAL A 499 -2.47 41.79 -26.82
N ASN A 500 -1.37 41.29 -27.38
CA ASN A 500 -1.19 40.42 -28.55
C ASN A 500 0.25 39.83 -28.64
N ASP A 501 0.34 38.73 -29.39
CA ASP A 501 1.46 38.26 -30.22
C ASP A 501 2.75 37.63 -29.61
N ALA A 502 2.82 36.34 -29.92
CA ALA A 502 3.93 35.64 -30.60
C ALA A 502 4.83 34.73 -29.76
N GLU A 503 4.47 33.44 -29.84
CA GLU A 503 5.34 32.31 -30.19
C GLU A 503 6.79 32.34 -29.68
N SER A 504 7.05 31.54 -28.64
CA SER A 504 8.03 30.44 -28.68
C SER A 504 8.11 29.80 -27.30
N HIS A 505 8.19 28.46 -27.27
CA HIS A 505 8.40 27.58 -26.10
C HIS A 505 7.14 27.06 -25.37
N GLY A 506 6.27 26.38 -26.13
CA GLY A 506 5.22 25.50 -25.62
C GLY A 506 5.52 24.01 -25.79
N LEU A 507 6.76 23.56 -25.56
CA LEU A 507 7.13 22.13 -25.73
C LEU A 507 7.90 21.48 -24.58
N ASP A 508 8.25 22.20 -23.50
CA ASP A 508 8.98 21.60 -22.35
C ASP A 508 8.16 21.48 -21.06
N ILE A 509 6.92 21.97 -21.02
CA ILE A 509 6.10 21.96 -19.80
C ILE A 509 5.38 20.61 -19.61
N ALA A 510 4.95 19.95 -20.68
CA ALA A 510 4.28 18.65 -20.62
C ALA A 510 5.21 17.49 -20.20
N ARG A 511 6.53 17.62 -20.42
CA ARG A 511 7.50 16.62 -19.95
C ARG A 511 7.87 16.80 -18.48
N SER A 512 7.89 18.02 -17.93
CA SER A 512 8.24 18.21 -16.52
C SER A 512 7.13 17.76 -15.56
N GLU A 513 5.86 17.82 -15.98
CA GLU A 513 4.72 17.42 -15.16
C GLU A 513 4.55 15.89 -15.09
N GLN A 514 4.93 15.14 -16.13
CA GLN A 514 4.96 13.68 -16.06
C GLN A 514 6.06 13.14 -15.13
N TYR A 515 7.23 13.78 -15.07
CA TYR A 515 8.29 13.37 -14.14
C TYR A 515 7.98 13.75 -12.69
N PHE A 516 7.26 14.85 -12.44
CA PHE A 516 6.86 15.21 -11.08
C PHE A 516 5.76 14.29 -10.53
N CYS A 517 4.82 13.83 -11.36
CA CYS A 517 3.82 12.83 -10.95
C CYS A 517 4.43 11.43 -10.70
N LEU A 518 5.37 10.98 -11.53
CA LEU A 518 6.08 9.72 -11.31
C LEU A 518 7.00 9.75 -10.08
N GLN A 519 7.57 10.92 -9.76
CA GLN A 519 8.49 11.05 -8.63
C GLN A 519 7.78 11.26 -7.28
N VAL A 520 6.55 11.79 -7.27
CA VAL A 520 5.69 11.83 -6.07
C VAL A 520 5.07 10.45 -5.79
N CYS A 521 4.71 9.67 -6.82
CA CYS A 521 4.25 8.29 -6.61
C CYS A 521 5.35 7.35 -6.08
N SER A 522 6.62 7.59 -6.42
CA SER A 522 7.74 6.76 -5.92
C SER A 522 8.20 7.13 -4.50
N LEU A 523 7.80 8.30 -3.98
CA LEU A 523 8.07 8.75 -2.60
C LEU A 523 6.97 8.33 -1.61
N MET A 524 5.89 7.69 -2.08
CA MET A 524 4.83 7.11 -1.24
C MET A 524 4.96 5.59 -1.05
N TYR A 525 6.03 4.96 -1.56
CA TYR A 525 6.35 3.52 -1.41
C TYR A 525 7.67 3.26 -0.64
N LEU A 526 8.07 4.19 0.23
CA LEU A 526 9.08 4.03 1.28
C LEU A 526 8.50 4.61 2.57
#